data_AF-A0A1W9PPL6-F1
#
_entry.id   AF-A0A1W9PPL6-F1
#
_cell.length_a   1.000
_cell.length_b   1.000
_cell.length_c   1.000
_cell.angle_alpha   90.00
_cell.angle_beta   90.00
_cell.angle_gamma   90.00
#
_symmetry.space_group_name_H-M   'P 1'
#
loop_
_entity.id
_entity.type
_entity.pdbx_description
1 polymer ?
#
loop_
_entity_poly.entity_id
_entity_poly.type
_entity_poly.pdbx_seq_one_letter_code
_entity_poly.pdbx_strand_id
1 'polypeptide(L)'
;MRLRSPEQKIIWLSMMAIGIALGANLTVAQVEKANKGMGYLQFLAKDSLGTVFIDTMRVKLPANSIQPVSVGKHVVRIESPDRCNWYVRDFIDTVSISSGDTLCLSVVFPRFILLNSQPYGAEVFYGDKSIGYTPLLVSAEMLRAGNLRLRKAGYLPTVVTVPDFSSPGFWVSLQKDERFNQTQMKLQVQLQKQRKRLRFWTYTSFSVTLLSGISALLTKKQADHYYCLYLQCTNPNAMQHYYHRTKTFDRYAGTFYVLFELSFITSIYLLMKNIAIVK
;
A
#
# COMPACT_ATOMS: atom_id res chain seq x y z
N MET A 1 -45.92 -91.16 -25.59
CA MET A 1 -46.66 -89.95 -25.14
C MET A 1 -45.63 -88.86 -24.86
N ARG A 2 -45.66 -87.65 -25.39
CA ARG A 2 -46.62 -86.93 -26.23
C ARG A 2 -45.79 -85.83 -26.93
N LEU A 3 -45.81 -85.77 -28.26
CA LEU A 3 -45.19 -84.71 -29.05
C LEU A 3 -45.84 -83.37 -28.65
N ARG A 4 -45.06 -82.40 -28.13
CA ARG A 4 -45.52 -81.02 -27.96
C ARG A 4 -45.60 -80.38 -29.35
N SER A 5 -46.79 -79.94 -29.73
CA SER A 5 -47.08 -79.37 -31.05
C SER A 5 -46.27 -78.08 -31.32
N PRO A 6 -45.92 -77.79 -32.59
CA PRO A 6 -45.10 -76.64 -32.97
C PRO A 6 -45.71 -75.27 -32.61
N GLU A 7 -47.03 -75.19 -32.44
CA GLU A 7 -47.72 -73.94 -32.07
C GLU A 7 -47.44 -73.49 -30.62
N GLN A 8 -47.15 -74.41 -29.69
CA GLN A 8 -46.83 -74.03 -28.31
C GLN A 8 -45.43 -73.44 -28.15
N LYS A 9 -44.50 -73.70 -29.08
CA LYS A 9 -43.16 -73.08 -29.05
C LYS A 9 -43.21 -71.60 -29.47
N ILE A 10 -44.10 -71.24 -30.39
CA ILE A 10 -44.20 -69.87 -30.93
C ILE A 10 -44.79 -68.91 -29.89
N ILE A 11 -45.76 -69.37 -29.09
CA ILE A 11 -46.39 -68.57 -28.03
C ILE A 11 -45.42 -68.28 -26.86
N TRP A 12 -44.54 -69.24 -26.52
CA TRP A 12 -43.51 -69.03 -25.50
C TRP A 12 -42.38 -68.10 -25.95
N LEU A 13 -42.00 -68.16 -27.23
CA LEU A 13 -41.00 -67.26 -27.80
C LEU A 13 -41.50 -65.82 -27.97
N SER A 14 -42.79 -65.61 -28.28
CA SER A 14 -43.37 -64.25 -28.34
C SER A 14 -43.53 -63.63 -26.95
N MET A 15 -43.96 -64.41 -25.94
CA MET A 15 -44.06 -63.91 -24.56
C MET A 15 -42.69 -63.58 -23.95
N MET A 16 -41.63 -64.33 -24.27
CA MET A 16 -40.26 -63.97 -23.87
C MET A 16 -39.76 -62.70 -24.57
N ALA A 17 -40.02 -62.53 -25.86
CA ALA A 17 -39.61 -61.33 -26.60
C ALA A 17 -40.32 -60.06 -26.11
N ILE A 18 -41.60 -60.16 -25.73
CA ILE A 18 -42.39 -59.05 -25.16
C ILE A 18 -41.87 -58.69 -23.75
N GLY A 19 -41.50 -59.69 -22.93
CA GLY A 19 -40.91 -59.46 -21.60
C GLY A 19 -39.54 -58.77 -21.64
N ILE A 20 -38.70 -59.08 -22.63
CA ILE A 20 -37.38 -58.47 -22.80
C ILE A 20 -37.50 -57.02 -23.32
N ALA A 21 -38.44 -56.73 -24.24
CA ALA A 21 -38.68 -55.39 -24.75
C ALA A 21 -39.27 -54.43 -23.70
N LEU A 22 -40.20 -54.92 -22.85
CA LEU A 22 -40.73 -54.14 -21.73
C LEU A 22 -39.67 -53.89 -20.63
N GLY A 23 -38.84 -54.89 -20.32
CA GLY A 23 -37.75 -54.76 -19.36
C GLY A 23 -36.66 -53.76 -19.79
N ALA A 24 -36.31 -53.73 -21.07
CA ALA A 24 -35.36 -52.75 -21.62
C ALA A 24 -35.92 -51.33 -21.70
N ASN A 25 -37.22 -51.16 -22.00
CA ASN A 25 -37.84 -49.83 -22.02
C ASN A 25 -38.08 -49.26 -20.61
N LEU A 26 -38.35 -50.12 -19.62
CA LEU A 26 -38.44 -49.72 -18.21
C LEU A 26 -37.09 -49.27 -17.66
N THR A 27 -35.97 -49.90 -18.05
CA THR A 27 -34.62 -49.45 -17.64
C THR A 27 -34.22 -48.15 -18.33
N VAL A 28 -34.51 -47.98 -19.62
CA VAL A 28 -34.24 -46.71 -20.33
C VAL A 28 -35.10 -45.58 -19.76
N ALA A 29 -36.40 -45.79 -19.54
CA ALA A 29 -37.27 -44.77 -18.95
C ALA A 29 -36.94 -44.46 -17.48
N GLN A 30 -36.46 -45.44 -16.70
CA GLN A 30 -35.97 -45.20 -15.33
C GLN A 30 -34.61 -44.47 -15.32
N VAL A 31 -33.71 -44.77 -16.25
CA VAL A 31 -32.45 -44.04 -16.46
C VAL A 31 -32.72 -42.60 -16.94
N GLU A 32 -33.68 -42.41 -17.83
CA GLU A 32 -34.11 -41.11 -18.35
C GLU A 32 -34.85 -40.28 -17.29
N LYS A 33 -35.59 -40.93 -16.39
CA LYS A 33 -36.25 -40.30 -15.23
C LYS A 33 -35.29 -40.03 -14.06
N ALA A 34 -34.21 -40.81 -13.92
CA ALA A 34 -33.11 -40.56 -12.98
C ALA A 34 -32.17 -39.43 -13.47
N ASN A 35 -32.05 -39.23 -14.79
CA ASN A 35 -31.30 -38.13 -15.40
C ASN A 35 -32.07 -36.80 -15.44
N LYS A 36 -33.38 -36.79 -15.18
CA LYS A 36 -34.18 -35.55 -15.03
C LYS A 36 -33.86 -34.88 -13.69
N GLY A 37 -32.80 -34.07 -13.69
CA GLY A 37 -32.36 -33.31 -12.51
C GLY A 37 -30.86 -33.42 -12.21
N MET A 38 -30.12 -34.20 -13.01
CA MET A 38 -28.66 -34.29 -12.93
C MET A 38 -28.05 -33.71 -14.20
N GLY A 39 -26.92 -33.02 -14.04
CA GLY A 39 -25.98 -32.73 -15.11
C GLY A 39 -24.60 -33.27 -14.73
N TYR A 40 -23.60 -32.92 -15.52
CA TYR A 40 -22.27 -33.50 -15.42
C TYR A 40 -21.19 -32.42 -15.41
N LEU A 41 -20.16 -32.59 -14.59
CA LEU A 41 -18.97 -31.76 -14.57
C LEU A 41 -17.75 -32.55 -15.03
N GLN A 42 -16.96 -31.94 -15.90
CA GLN A 42 -15.64 -32.43 -16.28
C GLN A 42 -14.60 -31.33 -16.00
N PHE A 43 -13.51 -31.68 -15.34
CA PHE A 43 -12.41 -30.76 -15.06
C PHE A 43 -11.29 -30.95 -16.07
N LEU A 44 -10.90 -29.85 -16.71
CA LEU A 44 -9.78 -29.78 -17.64
C LEU A 44 -8.67 -28.97 -16.95
N ALA A 45 -7.60 -29.63 -16.52
CA ALA A 45 -6.49 -28.98 -15.82
C ALA A 45 -5.16 -29.34 -16.48
N LYS A 46 -4.27 -28.34 -16.55
CA LYS A 46 -2.89 -28.55 -17.00
C LYS A 46 -2.02 -29.19 -15.92
N ASP A 47 -2.26 -28.80 -14.66
CA ASP A 47 -1.57 -29.30 -13.48
C ASP A 47 -2.43 -30.38 -12.80
N SER A 48 -1.84 -31.17 -11.90
CA SER A 48 -2.60 -32.12 -11.09
C SER A 48 -3.62 -31.40 -10.21
N LEU A 49 -4.82 -31.95 -10.11
CA LEU A 49 -5.85 -31.42 -9.22
C LEU A 49 -5.57 -31.88 -7.78
N GLY A 50 -5.70 -30.96 -6.82
CA GLY A 50 -5.75 -31.31 -5.40
C GLY A 50 -7.12 -31.87 -5.01
N THR A 51 -7.54 -31.61 -3.78
CA THR A 51 -8.89 -31.98 -3.35
C THR A 51 -9.93 -31.10 -4.02
N VAL A 52 -10.96 -31.72 -4.60
CA VAL A 52 -12.10 -31.00 -5.18
C VAL A 52 -13.27 -30.98 -4.22
N PHE A 53 -13.89 -29.82 -4.09
CA PHE A 53 -15.10 -29.57 -3.34
C PHE A 53 -16.16 -29.03 -4.29
N ILE A 54 -17.35 -29.62 -4.23
CA ILE A 54 -18.55 -29.08 -4.86
C ILE A 54 -19.47 -28.68 -3.71
N ASP A 55 -19.73 -27.39 -3.61
CA ASP A 55 -20.33 -26.72 -2.47
C ASP A 55 -19.57 -27.02 -1.17
N THR A 56 -20.13 -27.88 -0.31
CA THR A 56 -19.52 -28.32 0.96
C THR A 56 -18.97 -29.74 0.89
N MET A 57 -19.24 -30.48 -0.19
CA MET A 57 -18.91 -31.88 -0.31
C MET A 57 -17.56 -32.11 -0.97
N ARG A 58 -16.73 -32.92 -0.32
CA ARG A 58 -15.46 -33.39 -0.89
C ARG A 58 -15.72 -34.50 -1.91
N VAL A 59 -15.26 -34.28 -3.14
CA VAL A 59 -15.33 -35.27 -4.22
C VAL A 59 -13.93 -35.85 -4.44
N LYS A 60 -13.82 -37.19 -4.42
CA LYS A 60 -12.60 -37.87 -4.86
C LYS A 60 -12.73 -38.09 -6.36
N LEU A 61 -11.99 -37.34 -7.16
CA LEU A 61 -11.96 -37.56 -8.60
C LEU A 61 -10.86 -38.56 -8.98
N PRO A 62 -11.20 -39.71 -9.59
CA PRO A 62 -10.26 -40.42 -10.43
C PRO A 62 -9.90 -39.55 -11.65
N ALA A 63 -8.69 -39.73 -12.19
CA ALA A 63 -8.21 -38.96 -13.33
C ALA A 63 -9.20 -39.00 -14.51
N ASN A 64 -9.47 -37.84 -15.12
CA ASN A 64 -10.37 -37.66 -16.27
C ASN A 64 -11.83 -38.12 -16.09
N SER A 65 -12.31 -38.20 -14.84
CA SER A 65 -13.70 -38.60 -14.57
C SER A 65 -14.71 -37.47 -14.77
N ILE A 66 -15.91 -37.85 -15.22
CA ILE A 66 -17.09 -37.00 -15.31
C ILE A 66 -17.89 -37.20 -14.02
N GLN A 67 -18.14 -36.13 -13.29
CA GLN A 67 -18.85 -36.17 -12.02
C GLN A 67 -20.32 -35.77 -12.20
N PRO A 68 -21.29 -36.62 -11.83
CA PRO A 68 -22.70 -36.22 -11.80
C PRO A 68 -22.94 -35.22 -10.66
N VAL A 69 -23.66 -34.15 -10.95
CA VAL A 69 -24.03 -33.06 -10.03
C VAL A 69 -25.48 -32.69 -10.27
N SER A 70 -26.20 -32.27 -9.24
CA SER A 70 -27.56 -31.74 -9.41
C SER A 70 -27.58 -30.53 -10.36
N VAL A 71 -28.71 -30.33 -11.02
CA VAL A 71 -28.95 -29.14 -11.84
C VAL A 71 -29.07 -27.90 -10.94
N GLY A 72 -28.44 -26.80 -11.34
CA GLY A 72 -28.46 -25.55 -10.58
C GLY A 72 -27.10 -24.88 -10.48
N LYS A 73 -27.01 -23.90 -9.58
CA LYS A 73 -25.76 -23.18 -9.29
C LYS A 73 -24.98 -23.88 -8.21
N HIS A 74 -23.71 -24.13 -8.47
CA HIS A 74 -22.80 -24.79 -7.56
C HIS A 74 -21.50 -24.00 -7.44
N VAL A 75 -20.91 -23.97 -6.25
CA VAL A 75 -19.58 -23.40 -6.03
C VAL A 75 -18.57 -24.53 -6.08
N VAL A 76 -17.67 -24.47 -7.04
CA VAL A 76 -16.57 -25.42 -7.15
C VAL A 76 -15.34 -24.80 -6.52
N ARG A 77 -14.75 -25.48 -5.54
CA ARG A 77 -13.43 -25.16 -5.01
C ARG A 77 -12.47 -26.31 -5.23
N ILE A 78 -11.32 -26.03 -5.81
CA ILE A 78 -10.27 -27.00 -6.05
C ILE A 78 -9.02 -26.50 -5.34
N GLU A 79 -8.49 -27.34 -4.46
CA GLU A 79 -7.24 -27.03 -3.77
C GLU A 79 -6.05 -27.13 -4.73
N SER A 80 -5.11 -26.19 -4.60
CA SER A 80 -3.83 -26.29 -5.30
C SER A 80 -3.08 -27.56 -4.89
N PRO A 81 -2.45 -28.29 -5.83
CA PRO A 81 -1.57 -29.41 -5.48
C PRO A 81 -0.32 -28.94 -4.71
N ASP A 82 0.12 -27.69 -4.93
CA ASP A 82 1.29 -27.08 -4.28
C ASP A 82 0.85 -26.33 -3.01
N ARG A 83 0.49 -27.08 -1.98
CA ARG A 83 -0.05 -26.53 -0.72
C ARG A 83 0.98 -25.80 0.14
N CYS A 84 2.26 -26.08 -0.05
CA CYS A 84 3.34 -25.43 0.69
C CYS A 84 3.64 -24.02 0.13
N ASN A 85 3.18 -23.72 -1.07
CA ASN A 85 3.43 -22.45 -1.74
C ASN A 85 2.29 -21.46 -1.51
N TRP A 86 2.50 -20.52 -0.60
CA TRP A 86 1.51 -19.49 -0.25
C TRP A 86 1.14 -18.55 -1.42
N TYR A 87 1.95 -18.54 -2.47
CA TYR A 87 1.75 -17.70 -3.66
C TYR A 87 0.91 -18.38 -4.74
N VAL A 88 0.51 -19.64 -4.55
CA VAL A 88 -0.47 -20.32 -5.40
C VAL A 88 -1.79 -20.39 -4.63
N ARG A 89 -2.87 -19.91 -5.25
CA ARG A 89 -4.20 -19.91 -4.64
C ARG A 89 -5.04 -21.07 -5.16
N ASP A 90 -5.99 -21.48 -4.35
CA ASP A 90 -7.03 -22.43 -4.75
C ASP A 90 -7.89 -21.83 -5.86
N PHE A 91 -8.39 -22.70 -6.73
CA PHE A 91 -9.35 -22.33 -7.76
C PHE A 91 -10.75 -22.33 -7.15
N ILE A 92 -11.49 -21.24 -7.35
CA ILE A 92 -12.87 -21.09 -6.87
C ILE A 92 -13.69 -20.49 -8.01
N ASP A 93 -14.77 -21.16 -8.39
CA ASP A 93 -15.68 -20.68 -9.43
C ASP A 93 -17.13 -21.03 -9.11
N THR A 94 -18.07 -20.25 -9.63
CA THR A 94 -19.51 -20.49 -9.52
C THR A 94 -20.08 -20.90 -10.86
N VAL A 95 -20.56 -22.13 -10.94
CA VAL A 95 -20.96 -22.76 -12.20
C VAL A 95 -22.44 -23.06 -12.21
N SER A 96 -23.09 -22.96 -13.36
CA SER A 96 -24.50 -23.28 -13.52
C SER A 96 -24.64 -24.50 -14.43
N ILE A 97 -25.19 -25.60 -13.89
CA ILE A 97 -25.27 -26.89 -14.55
C ILE A 97 -26.69 -27.11 -15.05
N SER A 98 -26.82 -27.48 -16.32
CA SER A 98 -28.09 -27.81 -16.98
C SER A 98 -28.35 -29.31 -16.99
N SER A 99 -29.62 -29.72 -17.05
CA SER A 99 -29.99 -31.14 -17.02
C SER A 99 -29.46 -31.87 -18.25
N GLY A 100 -28.78 -33.01 -18.04
CA GLY A 100 -28.26 -33.85 -19.11
C GLY A 100 -27.05 -33.29 -19.86
N ASP A 101 -26.56 -32.09 -19.50
CA ASP A 101 -25.41 -31.46 -20.15
C ASP A 101 -24.11 -31.73 -19.38
N THR A 102 -22.98 -31.69 -20.08
CA THR A 102 -21.64 -31.82 -19.51
C THR A 102 -20.90 -30.50 -19.61
N LEU A 103 -20.70 -29.85 -18.46
CA LEU A 103 -19.93 -28.61 -18.37
C LEU A 103 -18.45 -28.93 -18.16
N CYS A 104 -17.64 -28.47 -19.11
CA CYS A 104 -16.18 -28.57 -19.05
C CYS A 104 -15.58 -27.32 -18.38
N LEU A 105 -14.94 -27.50 -17.22
CA LEU A 105 -14.31 -26.42 -16.46
C LEU A 105 -12.80 -26.43 -16.64
N SER A 106 -12.25 -25.36 -17.20
CA SER A 106 -10.81 -25.17 -17.33
C SER A 106 -10.22 -24.62 -16.04
N VAL A 107 -9.47 -25.46 -15.32
CA VAL A 107 -8.90 -25.13 -14.01
C VAL A 107 -7.50 -24.56 -14.18
N VAL A 108 -7.33 -23.30 -13.77
CA VAL A 108 -6.02 -22.62 -13.73
C VAL A 108 -5.85 -22.02 -12.33
N PHE A 109 -4.85 -22.48 -11.58
CA PHE A 109 -4.56 -21.96 -10.26
C PHE A 109 -3.90 -20.57 -10.36
N PRO A 110 -4.45 -19.52 -9.71
CA PRO A 110 -3.83 -18.21 -9.70
C PRO A 110 -2.47 -18.26 -9.01
N ARG A 111 -1.43 -17.84 -9.72
CA ARG A 111 -0.06 -17.77 -9.20
C ARG A 111 0.39 -16.33 -9.05
N PHE A 112 1.07 -16.04 -7.95
CA PHE A 112 1.62 -14.75 -7.64
C PHE A 112 3.14 -14.84 -7.44
N ILE A 113 3.83 -13.73 -7.62
CA ILE A 113 5.26 -13.60 -7.42
C ILE A 113 5.51 -12.39 -6.54
N LEU A 114 6.34 -12.56 -5.50
CA LEU A 114 6.80 -11.48 -4.66
C LEU A 114 7.94 -10.72 -5.34
N LEU A 115 7.67 -9.48 -5.72
CA LEU A 115 8.64 -8.52 -6.23
C LEU A 115 9.25 -7.73 -5.07
N ASN A 116 10.54 -7.94 -4.83
CA ASN A 116 11.33 -7.17 -3.88
C ASN A 116 12.32 -6.25 -4.59
N SER A 117 12.66 -5.12 -3.97
CA SER A 117 13.74 -4.28 -4.45
C SER A 117 14.70 -3.92 -3.33
N GLN A 118 15.96 -3.68 -3.70
CA GLN A 118 16.97 -3.14 -2.82
C GLN A 118 17.42 -1.77 -3.35
N PRO A 119 17.10 -0.66 -2.66
CA PRO A 119 16.31 -0.59 -1.42
C PRO A 119 14.81 -0.82 -1.63
N TYR A 120 14.09 -1.11 -0.54
CA TYR A 120 12.63 -1.25 -0.50
C TYR A 120 11.88 0.04 -0.81
N GLY A 121 10.57 -0.06 -1.08
CA GLY A 121 9.70 1.09 -1.35
C GLY A 121 10.02 1.75 -2.68
N ALA A 122 10.31 0.94 -3.70
CA ALA A 122 10.36 1.38 -5.08
C ALA A 122 8.95 1.31 -5.66
N GLU A 123 8.53 2.35 -6.37
CA GLU A 123 7.26 2.36 -7.10
C GLU A 123 7.36 1.46 -8.32
N VAL A 124 6.36 0.61 -8.52
CA VAL A 124 6.30 -0.38 -9.58
C VAL A 124 5.25 0.05 -10.60
N PHE A 125 5.66 0.05 -11.86
CA PHE A 125 4.82 0.41 -13.00
C PHE A 125 4.67 -0.78 -13.94
N TYR A 126 3.43 -1.00 -14.40
CA TYR A 126 3.12 -1.89 -15.50
C TYR A 126 2.65 -1.04 -16.68
N GLY A 127 3.44 -1.00 -17.75
CA GLY A 127 3.30 0.02 -18.79
C GLY A 127 3.47 1.43 -18.19
N ASP A 128 2.44 2.26 -18.30
CA ASP A 128 2.41 3.61 -17.74
C ASP A 128 1.57 3.74 -16.45
N LYS A 129 1.01 2.62 -15.97
CA LYS A 129 0.18 2.60 -14.75
C LYS A 129 1.03 2.20 -13.53
N SER A 130 0.96 3.02 -12.48
CA SER A 130 1.50 2.65 -11.16
C SER A 130 0.61 1.57 -10.53
N ILE A 131 1.22 0.45 -10.14
CA ILE A 131 0.51 -0.71 -9.56
C ILE A 131 0.80 -0.86 -8.06
N GLY A 132 1.77 -0.13 -7.51
CA GLY A 132 2.08 -0.15 -6.08
C GLY A 132 3.56 0.07 -5.78
N TYR A 133 3.99 -0.34 -4.59
CA TYR A 133 5.37 -0.20 -4.12
C TYR A 133 5.92 -1.54 -3.65
N THR A 134 7.23 -1.74 -3.79
CA THR A 134 7.91 -2.93 -3.27
C THR A 134 8.01 -2.91 -1.73
N PRO A 135 7.89 -4.06 -1.04
CA PRO A 135 7.60 -5.39 -1.58
C PRO A 135 6.16 -5.51 -2.13
N LEU A 136 6.00 -6.06 -3.33
CA LEU A 136 4.72 -6.13 -4.05
C LEU A 136 4.42 -7.54 -4.53
N LEU A 137 3.19 -8.02 -4.34
CA LEU A 137 2.74 -9.31 -4.83
C LEU A 137 2.02 -9.12 -6.17
N VAL A 138 2.59 -9.67 -7.25
CA VAL A 138 2.13 -9.45 -8.64
C VAL A 138 1.65 -10.78 -9.22
N SER A 139 0.59 -10.79 -10.03
CA SER A 139 0.14 -12.01 -10.70
C SER A 139 1.14 -12.46 -11.76
N ALA A 140 1.38 -13.77 -11.84
CA ALA A 140 2.28 -14.37 -12.83
C ALA A 140 1.80 -14.11 -14.28
N GLU A 141 0.49 -13.99 -14.48
CA GLU A 141 -0.12 -13.68 -15.78
C GLU A 141 0.26 -12.27 -16.25
N MET A 142 0.20 -11.26 -15.36
CA MET A 142 0.60 -9.89 -15.69
C MET A 142 2.08 -9.83 -16.08
N LEU A 143 2.92 -10.57 -15.36
CA LEU A 143 4.37 -10.63 -15.61
C LEU A 143 4.73 -11.36 -16.91
N ARG A 144 3.90 -12.28 -17.41
CA ARG A 144 4.09 -12.91 -18.72
C ARG A 144 3.83 -11.96 -19.88
N ALA A 145 2.91 -11.01 -19.68
CA ALA A 145 2.45 -10.11 -20.73
C ALA A 145 3.34 -8.88 -20.93
N GLY A 146 4.22 -8.54 -19.99
CA GLY A 146 5.02 -7.33 -20.11
C GLY A 146 6.15 -7.16 -19.09
N ASN A 147 6.92 -6.09 -19.30
CA ASN A 147 8.02 -5.70 -18.43
C ASN A 147 7.53 -4.77 -17.32
N LEU A 148 8.14 -4.89 -16.13
CA LEU A 148 7.91 -3.96 -15.02
C LEU A 148 8.97 -2.87 -15.03
N ARG A 149 8.56 -1.64 -14.71
CA ARG A 149 9.47 -0.52 -14.47
C ARG A 149 9.44 -0.16 -12.99
N LEU A 150 10.61 -0.11 -12.36
CA LEU A 150 10.76 0.31 -10.97
C LEU A 150 11.35 1.72 -10.93
N ARG A 151 10.79 2.58 -10.08
CA ARG A 151 11.27 3.94 -9.86
C ARG A 151 11.39 4.23 -8.38
N LYS A 152 12.48 4.87 -7.99
CA LYS A 152 12.69 5.35 -6.63
C LYS A 152 13.52 6.64 -6.65
N ALA A 153 13.16 7.61 -5.82
CA ALA A 153 13.92 8.85 -5.70
C ALA A 153 15.38 8.56 -5.31
N GLY A 154 16.33 9.14 -6.04
CA GLY A 154 17.77 8.90 -5.87
C GLY A 154 18.30 7.61 -6.51
N TYR A 155 17.48 6.93 -7.31
CA TYR A 155 17.87 5.74 -8.05
C TYR A 155 17.48 5.86 -9.52
N LEU A 156 18.25 5.20 -10.38
CA LEU A 156 17.95 5.13 -11.81
C LEU A 156 16.71 4.25 -12.03
N PRO A 157 15.85 4.58 -13.00
CA PRO A 157 14.74 3.71 -13.39
C PRO A 157 15.27 2.37 -13.93
N THR A 158 14.75 1.26 -13.40
CA THR A 158 15.16 -0.09 -13.81
C THR A 158 13.97 -0.79 -14.47
N VAL A 159 14.19 -1.34 -15.66
CA VAL A 159 13.21 -2.21 -16.33
C VAL A 159 13.59 -3.64 -16.00
N VAL A 160 12.62 -4.44 -15.59
CA VAL A 160 12.82 -5.83 -15.21
C VAL A 160 11.96 -6.72 -16.07
N THR A 161 12.62 -7.72 -16.65
CA THR A 161 11.99 -8.85 -17.31
C THR A 161 12.13 -10.05 -16.39
N VAL A 162 11.02 -10.71 -16.09
CA VAL A 162 11.02 -11.85 -15.15
C VAL A 162 11.60 -13.06 -15.86
N PRO A 163 12.73 -13.63 -15.37
CA PRO A 163 13.45 -14.66 -16.11
C PRO A 163 12.81 -16.05 -15.97
N ASP A 164 12.14 -16.33 -14.84
CA ASP A 164 11.47 -17.61 -14.60
C ASP A 164 10.37 -17.48 -13.51
N PHE A 165 9.24 -18.17 -13.73
CA PHE A 165 8.10 -18.24 -12.81
C PHE A 165 8.22 -19.39 -11.81
N SER A 166 9.35 -20.10 -11.82
CA SER A 166 9.65 -21.21 -10.90
C SER A 166 9.87 -20.75 -9.45
N SER A 167 10.36 -19.52 -9.25
CA SER A 167 10.63 -18.98 -7.93
C SER A 167 9.46 -18.12 -7.41
N PRO A 168 9.08 -18.27 -6.13
CA PRO A 168 7.96 -17.52 -5.53
C PRO A 168 8.21 -16.01 -5.40
N GLY A 169 9.45 -15.56 -5.59
CA GLY A 169 9.82 -14.16 -5.57
C GLY A 169 11.19 -13.91 -6.20
N PHE A 170 11.46 -12.66 -6.53
CA PHE A 170 12.76 -12.22 -7.03
C PHE A 170 13.11 -10.83 -6.50
N TRP A 171 14.41 -10.52 -6.56
CA TRP A 171 14.99 -9.29 -6.01
C TRP A 171 15.56 -8.42 -7.12
N VAL A 172 15.28 -7.12 -7.04
CA VAL A 172 15.78 -6.12 -8.00
C VAL A 172 16.67 -5.12 -7.26
N SER A 173 17.97 -5.14 -7.56
CA SER A 173 18.91 -4.15 -7.03
C SER A 173 18.85 -2.88 -7.86
N LEU A 174 18.43 -1.77 -7.25
CA LEU A 174 18.39 -0.47 -7.91
C LEU A 174 19.74 0.21 -7.84
N GLN A 175 20.17 0.78 -8.97
CA GLN A 175 21.41 1.54 -9.04
C GLN A 175 21.16 2.98 -8.57
N LYS A 176 22.02 3.47 -7.67
CA LYS A 176 21.95 4.86 -7.19
C LYS A 176 22.20 5.83 -8.33
N ASP A 177 21.45 6.92 -8.35
CA ASP A 177 21.75 8.08 -9.18
C ASP A 177 22.70 9.01 -8.42
N GLU A 178 23.99 8.91 -8.74
CA GLU A 178 25.04 9.73 -8.11
C GLU A 178 24.82 11.23 -8.34
N ARG A 179 24.24 11.64 -9.48
CA ARG A 179 24.00 13.06 -9.77
C ARG A 179 22.89 13.61 -8.88
N PHE A 180 21.83 12.84 -8.68
CA PHE A 180 20.76 13.19 -7.76
C PHE A 180 21.30 13.35 -6.33
N ASN A 181 22.08 12.38 -5.86
CA ASN A 181 22.64 12.40 -4.50
C ASN A 181 23.59 13.59 -4.28
N GLN A 182 24.48 13.87 -5.25
CA GLN A 182 25.36 15.03 -5.18
C GLN A 182 24.58 16.36 -5.13
N THR A 183 23.51 16.47 -5.90
CA THR A 183 22.66 17.67 -5.94
C THR A 183 21.94 17.87 -4.62
N GLN A 184 21.33 16.80 -4.08
CA GLN A 184 20.68 16.82 -2.78
C GLN A 184 21.67 17.14 -1.65
N MET A 185 22.87 16.56 -1.67
CA MET A 185 23.91 16.86 -0.69
C MET A 185 24.33 18.33 -0.73
N LYS A 186 24.54 18.90 -1.93
CA LYS A 186 24.87 20.32 -2.08
C LYS A 186 23.75 21.23 -1.53
N LEU A 187 22.50 20.90 -1.85
CA LEU A 187 21.33 21.63 -1.35
C LEU A 187 21.21 21.54 0.17
N GLN A 188 21.39 20.36 0.76
CA GLN A 188 21.40 20.17 2.21
C GLN A 188 22.51 20.99 2.88
N VAL A 189 23.73 20.97 2.33
CA VAL A 189 24.85 21.77 2.86
C VAL A 189 24.55 23.27 2.78
N GLN A 190 23.95 23.75 1.68
CA GLN A 190 23.55 25.15 1.54
C GLN A 190 22.48 25.54 2.56
N LEU A 191 21.44 24.72 2.73
CA LEU A 191 20.40 24.94 3.74
C LEU A 191 20.98 24.93 5.16
N GLN A 192 21.92 24.02 5.45
CA GLN A 192 22.60 23.98 6.75
C GLN A 192 23.40 25.26 7.02
N LYS A 193 24.13 25.78 6.01
CA LYS A 193 24.87 27.04 6.12
C LYS A 193 23.93 28.22 6.37
N GLN A 194 22.83 28.30 5.62
CA GLN A 194 21.83 29.34 5.82
C GLN A 194 21.21 29.27 7.21
N ARG A 195 20.86 28.06 7.69
CA ARG A 195 20.30 27.84 9.03
C ARG A 195 21.28 28.23 10.14
N LYS A 196 22.56 27.85 10.04
CA LYS A 196 23.60 28.26 11.00
C LYS A 196 23.76 29.77 11.06
N ARG A 197 23.83 30.42 9.89
CA ARG A 197 23.92 31.88 9.80
C ARG A 197 22.71 32.56 10.43
N LEU A 198 21.50 32.12 10.10
CA LEU A 198 20.28 32.72 10.63
C LEU A 198 20.17 32.52 12.15
N ARG A 199 20.48 31.33 12.65
CA ARG A 199 20.50 31.02 14.09
C ARG A 199 21.49 31.92 14.84
N PHE A 200 22.68 32.15 14.28
CA PHE A 200 23.64 33.10 14.83
C PHE A 200 23.02 34.50 14.95
N TRP A 201 22.44 35.02 13.86
CA TRP A 201 21.80 36.34 13.86
C TRP A 201 20.64 36.44 14.87
N THR A 202 19.79 35.42 14.97
CA THR A 202 18.69 35.38 15.96
C THR A 202 19.21 35.47 17.39
N TYR A 203 20.28 34.75 17.73
CA TYR A 203 20.85 34.84 19.07
C TYR A 203 21.44 36.22 19.33
N THR A 204 22.17 36.78 18.37
CA THR A 204 22.75 38.13 18.52
C THR A 204 21.68 39.20 18.70
N SER A 205 20.59 39.17 17.92
CA SER A 205 19.51 40.16 18.05
C SER A 205 18.81 40.05 19.40
N PHE A 206 18.52 38.83 19.84
CA PHE A 206 17.90 38.59 21.15
C PHE A 206 18.77 39.10 22.31
N SER A 207 20.09 38.85 22.25
CA SER A 207 21.02 39.40 23.24
C SER A 207 21.03 40.92 23.26
N VAL A 208 21.02 41.57 22.09
CA VAL A 208 20.96 43.04 22.00
C VAL A 208 19.65 43.58 22.57
N THR A 209 18.53 42.92 22.31
CA THR A 209 17.22 43.29 22.90
C THR A 209 17.26 43.20 24.42
N LEU A 210 17.77 42.11 24.97
CA LEU A 210 17.83 41.95 26.43
C LEU A 210 18.71 43.02 27.09
N LEU A 211 19.91 43.25 26.52
CA LEU A 211 20.85 44.25 27.04
C LEU A 211 20.29 45.67 26.94
N SER A 212 19.71 46.06 25.79
CA SER A 212 19.11 47.39 25.62
C SER A 212 17.94 47.62 26.57
N GLY A 213 17.07 46.63 26.77
CA GLY A 213 15.98 46.72 27.74
C GLY A 213 16.47 46.93 29.18
N ILE A 214 17.48 46.16 29.61
CA ILE A 214 18.10 46.32 30.94
C ILE A 214 18.76 47.71 31.06
N SER A 215 19.51 48.14 30.05
CA SER A 215 20.16 49.46 30.03
C SER A 215 19.15 50.60 30.11
N ALA A 216 18.02 50.50 29.42
CA ALA A 216 16.93 51.50 29.49
C ALA A 216 16.38 51.60 30.92
N LEU A 217 16.12 50.47 31.57
CA LEU A 217 15.60 50.46 32.96
C LEU A 217 16.60 51.02 33.97
N LEU A 218 17.87 50.63 33.88
CA LEU A 218 18.90 51.10 34.81
C LEU A 218 19.14 52.61 34.68
N THR A 219 19.23 53.12 33.44
CA THR A 219 19.41 54.55 33.19
C THR A 219 18.17 55.36 33.57
N LYS A 220 16.96 54.83 33.37
CA LYS A 220 15.73 55.47 33.84
C LYS A 220 15.69 55.59 35.36
N LYS A 221 16.03 54.51 36.08
CA LYS A 221 16.14 54.51 37.55
C LYS A 221 17.15 55.55 38.05
N GLN A 222 18.29 55.70 37.36
CA GLN A 222 19.28 56.73 37.68
C GLN A 222 18.72 58.15 37.42
N ALA A 223 18.02 58.38 36.32
CA ALA A 223 17.38 59.66 36.02
C ALA A 223 16.38 60.05 37.12
N ASP A 224 15.52 59.13 37.53
CA ASP A 224 14.50 59.38 38.55
C ASP A 224 15.15 59.67 39.92
N HIS A 225 16.27 59.00 40.26
CA HIS A 225 17.02 59.30 41.47
C HIS A 225 17.58 60.74 41.47
N TYR A 226 18.22 61.17 40.38
CA TYR A 226 18.73 62.55 40.26
C TYR A 226 17.61 63.59 40.24
N TYR A 227 16.44 63.23 39.70
CA TYR A 227 15.27 64.09 39.74
C TYR A 227 14.75 64.30 41.16
N CYS A 228 14.71 63.24 41.98
CA CYS A 228 14.38 63.37 43.41
C CYS A 228 15.39 64.27 44.14
N LEU A 229 16.68 64.12 43.87
CA LEU A 229 17.72 65.00 44.44
C LEU A 229 17.53 66.45 44.01
N TYR A 230 17.19 66.69 42.74
CA TYR A 230 16.84 68.02 42.23
C TYR A 230 15.69 68.66 43.01
N LEU A 231 14.62 67.91 43.31
CA LEU A 231 13.47 68.41 44.07
C LEU A 231 13.79 68.73 45.54
N GLN A 232 14.81 68.07 46.12
CA GLN A 232 15.19 68.23 47.52
C GLN A 232 16.26 69.32 47.75
N CYS A 233 16.88 69.85 46.70
CA CYS A 233 17.98 70.81 46.83
C CYS A 233 17.51 72.27 46.73
N THR A 234 17.95 73.11 47.67
CA THR A 234 17.67 74.56 47.65
C THR A 234 18.80 75.39 47.00
N ASN A 235 20.00 74.82 46.86
CA ASN A 235 21.15 75.51 46.27
C ASN A 235 21.04 75.55 44.73
N PRO A 236 21.05 76.74 44.10
CA PRO A 236 20.86 76.88 42.65
C PRO A 236 21.92 76.14 41.81
N ASN A 237 23.18 76.13 42.25
CA ASN A 237 24.25 75.44 41.51
C ASN A 237 24.08 73.92 41.55
N ALA A 238 23.73 73.38 42.72
CA ALA A 238 23.48 71.94 42.88
C ALA A 238 22.22 71.50 42.13
N MET A 239 21.18 72.34 42.16
CA MET A 239 19.93 72.13 41.43
C MET A 239 20.19 72.04 39.91
N GLN A 240 20.97 72.97 39.35
CA GLN A 240 21.34 72.93 37.93
C GLN A 240 22.13 71.66 37.56
N HIS A 241 23.05 71.22 38.43
CA HIS A 241 23.81 69.99 38.24
C HIS A 241 22.90 68.75 38.17
N TYR A 242 22.01 68.57 39.14
CA TYR A 242 21.09 67.43 39.19
C TYR A 242 20.07 67.44 38.06
N TYR A 243 19.59 68.62 37.66
CA TYR A 243 18.72 68.77 36.50
C TYR A 243 19.41 68.30 35.21
N HIS A 244 20.66 68.73 34.98
CA HIS A 244 21.42 68.31 33.81
C HIS A 244 21.68 66.80 33.82
N ARG A 245 22.05 66.22 34.96
CA ARG A 245 22.22 64.77 35.12
C ARG A 245 20.94 64.00 34.81
N THR A 246 19.81 64.45 35.33
CA THR A 246 18.48 63.89 35.04
C THR A 246 18.23 63.85 33.54
N LYS A 247 18.39 64.99 32.84
CA LYS A 247 18.21 65.07 31.39
C LYS A 247 19.15 64.15 30.61
N THR A 248 20.41 64.01 31.05
CA THR A 248 21.36 63.10 30.37
C THR A 248 20.95 61.64 30.50
N PHE A 249 20.58 61.17 31.70
CA PHE A 249 20.17 59.78 31.91
C PHE A 249 18.81 59.47 31.29
N ASP A 250 17.87 60.42 31.29
CA ASP A 250 16.57 60.27 30.63
C ASP A 250 16.70 60.18 29.10
N ARG A 251 17.62 60.97 28.50
CA ARG A 251 17.97 60.81 27.08
C ARG A 251 18.56 59.44 26.78
N TYR A 252 19.49 58.96 27.61
CA TYR A 252 20.05 57.61 27.42
C TYR A 252 18.97 56.53 27.54
N ALA A 253 18.09 56.61 28.53
CA ALA A 253 16.97 55.69 28.69
C ALA A 253 16.08 55.69 27.44
N GLY A 254 15.74 56.86 26.89
CA GLY A 254 15.00 56.99 25.64
C GLY A 254 15.72 56.35 24.45
N THR A 255 17.02 56.57 24.29
CA THR A 255 17.80 55.95 23.19
C THR A 255 17.86 54.43 23.30
N PHE A 256 18.04 53.89 24.51
CA PHE A 256 18.06 52.45 24.74
C PHE A 256 16.67 51.82 24.52
N TYR A 257 15.59 52.54 24.85
CA TYR A 257 14.23 52.08 24.60
C TYR A 257 13.91 51.96 23.10
N VAL A 258 14.29 52.96 22.29
CA VAL A 258 14.13 52.89 20.83
C VAL A 258 14.96 51.74 20.24
N LEU A 259 16.19 51.54 20.72
CA LEU A 259 17.01 50.41 20.31
C LEU A 259 16.40 49.06 20.69
N PHE A 260 15.80 48.98 21.89
CA PHE A 260 15.07 47.80 22.35
C PHE A 260 13.92 47.45 21.40
N GLU A 261 13.06 48.41 21.04
CA GLU A 261 11.92 48.16 20.15
C GLU A 261 12.36 47.66 18.76
N LEU A 262 13.34 48.33 18.15
CA LEU A 262 13.86 47.94 16.84
C LEU A 262 14.53 46.56 16.87
N SER A 263 15.31 46.28 17.92
CA SER A 263 15.96 44.98 18.08
C SER A 263 14.94 43.87 18.37
N PHE A 264 13.85 44.18 19.09
CA PHE A 264 12.78 43.23 19.38
C PHE A 264 12.03 42.83 18.10
N ILE A 265 11.63 43.80 17.28
CA ILE A 265 10.97 43.56 15.98
C ILE A 265 11.87 42.72 15.07
N THR A 266 13.14 43.08 14.96
CA THR A 266 14.09 42.33 14.13
C THR A 266 14.33 40.91 14.66
N SER A 267 14.40 40.74 15.98
CA SER A 267 14.52 39.42 16.62
C SER A 267 13.33 38.51 16.31
N ILE A 268 12.09 39.04 16.41
CA ILE A 268 10.88 38.30 16.04
C ILE A 268 10.90 37.91 14.56
N TYR A 269 11.25 38.84 13.67
CA TYR A 269 11.33 38.55 12.23
C TYR A 269 12.33 37.42 11.93
N LEU A 270 13.53 37.48 12.53
CA LEU A 270 14.55 36.45 12.34
C LEU A 270 14.13 35.10 12.93
N LEU A 271 13.42 35.10 14.07
CA LEU A 271 12.88 33.89 14.69
C LEU A 271 11.82 33.24 13.79
N MET A 272 10.88 34.01 13.25
CA MET A 272 9.85 33.50 12.32
C MET A 272 10.49 32.93 11.06
N LYS A 273 11.47 33.63 10.50
CA LYS A 273 12.23 33.15 9.34
C LYS A 273 12.99 31.84 9.64
N ASN A 274 13.50 31.69 10.85
CA ASN A 274 14.22 30.48 11.27
C ASN A 274 13.27 29.28 11.39
N ILE A 275 12.06 29.48 11.93
CA ILE A 275 11.02 28.45 11.98
C ILE A 275 10.57 28.04 10.57
N ALA A 276 10.42 29.00 9.65
CA ALA A 276 9.97 28.71 8.28
C ALA A 276 10.95 27.82 7.50
N ILE A 277 12.26 27.90 7.75
CA ILE A 277 13.27 27.04 7.10
C ILE A 277 13.25 25.60 7.65
N VAL A 278 12.61 25.36 8.80
CA VAL A 278 12.53 24.02 9.43
C VAL A 278 11.36 23.19 8.88
N LYS A 279 10.37 23.82 8.26
CA LYS A 279 9.26 23.14 7.57
C LYS A 279 9.61 22.86 6.12
#